data_AF-A0A931Y9P3-F1
#
_entry.id   AF-A0A931Y9P3-F1
#
_cell.length_a   1.000
_cell.length_b   1.000
_cell.length_c   1.000
_cell.angle_alpha   90.00
_cell.angle_beta   90.00
_cell.angle_gamma   90.00
#
_symmetry.space_group_name_H-M   'P 1'
#
loop_
_entity.id
_entity.type
_entity.pdbx_description
1 polymer ?
#
loop_
_entity_poly.entity_id
_entity_poly.type
_entity_poly.pdbx_seq_one_letter_code
_entity_poly.pdbx_strand_id
1 'polypeptide(L)'
;EFTNRLSETLQVFGCYPEVYAQNTLSETEKIDLLQNILDTYVLKDVITIYELKNEKLAKDILTKIALQIGSEVSIREIANSLQANVATVANYMEIFIKNYVLIPLPSFRTNARRAVSENRKLYFYDLGIRNVLVKDFRPLHLRPDKGGVFENLILSELEKRRRNENLKQSMYFYREYSGAEVDVVIEDYQKRYTALEITTHTRRKRKDIFPLAHTFSAINSQNYFDTIASLS
;
A
#
# COMPACT_ATOMS: atom_id res chain seq x y z
N GLU A 1 8.82 -21.33 -10.36
CA GLU A 1 8.89 -21.74 -8.94
C GLU A 1 9.64 -20.74 -8.08
N PHE A 2 10.88 -20.37 -8.42
CA PHE A 2 11.66 -19.34 -7.72
C PHE A 2 10.93 -17.99 -7.56
N THR A 3 10.41 -17.44 -8.67
CA THR A 3 9.68 -16.15 -8.65
C THR A 3 8.44 -16.18 -7.77
N ASN A 4 7.74 -17.31 -7.71
CA ASN A 4 6.54 -17.45 -6.87
C ASN A 4 6.91 -17.51 -5.39
N ARG A 5 7.96 -18.28 -5.03
CA ARG A 5 8.47 -18.34 -3.65
C ARG A 5 9.01 -16.99 -3.19
N LEU A 6 9.70 -16.27 -4.07
CA LEU A 6 10.16 -14.91 -3.83
C LEU A 6 8.98 -13.96 -3.58
N SER A 7 7.97 -13.99 -4.45
CA SER A 7 6.76 -13.18 -4.31
C SER A 7 6.02 -13.45 -2.99
N GLU A 8 5.90 -14.71 -2.56
CA GLU A 8 5.27 -15.05 -1.28
C GLU A 8 6.12 -14.56 -0.10
N THR A 9 7.44 -14.73 -0.15
CA THR A 9 8.36 -14.24 0.88
C THR A 9 8.24 -12.73 1.07
N LEU A 10 8.22 -11.97 -0.02
CA LEU A 10 8.05 -10.51 0.01
C LEU A 10 6.69 -10.10 0.58
N GLN A 11 5.63 -10.88 0.32
CA GLN A 11 4.30 -10.60 0.84
C GLN A 11 4.14 -10.92 2.34
N VAL A 12 4.90 -11.89 2.85
CA VAL A 12 4.85 -12.31 4.25
C VAL A 12 5.84 -11.52 5.12
N PHE A 13 7.10 -11.42 4.68
CA PHE A 13 8.20 -10.86 5.47
C PHE A 13 8.72 -9.51 4.97
N GLY A 14 8.23 -9.01 3.83
CA GLY A 14 8.67 -7.73 3.28
C GLY A 14 10.02 -7.80 2.56
N CYS A 15 10.61 -6.64 2.34
CA CYS A 15 11.82 -6.43 1.54
C CYS A 15 12.96 -5.73 2.29
N TYR A 16 12.82 -5.52 3.61
CA TYR A 16 13.92 -5.00 4.44
C TYR A 16 15.19 -5.84 4.24
N PRO A 17 16.35 -5.25 3.87
CA PRO A 17 17.55 -6.00 3.54
C PRO A 17 17.99 -6.98 4.63
N GLU A 18 17.88 -6.58 5.90
CA GLU A 18 18.26 -7.41 7.05
C GLU A 18 17.39 -8.67 7.20
N VAL A 19 16.12 -8.59 6.76
CA VAL A 19 15.16 -9.69 6.80
C VAL A 19 15.27 -10.55 5.53
N TYR A 20 15.43 -9.90 4.37
CA TYR A 20 15.43 -10.54 3.06
C TYR A 20 16.77 -11.22 2.73
N ALA A 21 17.91 -10.58 3.03
CA ALA A 21 19.23 -11.08 2.62
C ALA A 21 19.71 -12.26 3.47
N GLN A 22 19.15 -12.45 4.66
CA GLN A 22 19.58 -13.48 5.60
C GLN A 22 18.75 -14.76 5.44
N ASN A 23 19.16 -15.61 4.49
CA ASN A 23 18.50 -16.89 4.20
C ASN A 23 18.57 -17.92 5.36
N THR A 24 19.38 -17.65 6.39
CA THR A 24 19.57 -18.53 7.56
C THR A 24 18.62 -18.24 8.71
N LEU A 25 17.94 -17.09 8.72
CA LEU A 25 17.01 -16.75 9.78
C LEU A 25 15.77 -17.63 9.74
N SER A 26 15.40 -18.18 10.89
CA SER A 26 14.09 -18.77 11.12
C SER A 26 12.98 -17.73 10.96
N GLU A 27 11.75 -18.19 10.72
CA GLU A 27 10.60 -17.28 10.60
C GLU A 27 10.37 -16.46 11.87
N THR A 28 10.62 -17.05 13.05
CA THR A 28 10.53 -16.33 14.34
C THR A 28 11.56 -15.22 14.46
N GLU A 29 12.81 -15.47 14.06
CA GLU A 29 13.86 -14.41 14.08
C GLU A 29 13.54 -13.29 13.09
N LYS A 30 12.95 -13.61 11.93
CA LYS A 30 12.46 -12.58 10.98
C LYS A 30 11.35 -11.74 11.58
N ILE A 31 10.40 -12.35 12.30
CA ILE A 31 9.31 -11.64 12.96
C ILE A 31 9.86 -10.73 14.07
N ASP A 32 10.78 -11.21 14.89
CA ASP A 32 11.41 -10.42 15.95
C ASP A 32 12.19 -9.23 15.39
N LEU A 33 12.93 -9.45 14.29
CA LEU A 33 13.64 -8.37 13.60
C LEU A 33 12.67 -7.33 13.03
N LEU A 34 11.58 -7.74 12.38
CA LEU A 34 10.56 -6.82 11.89
C LEU A 34 9.87 -6.06 13.03
N GLN A 35 9.64 -6.70 14.18
CA GLN A 35 9.10 -6.05 15.38
C GLN A 35 10.07 -4.97 15.89
N ASN A 36 11.36 -5.27 15.93
CA ASN A 36 12.39 -4.31 16.30
C ASN A 36 12.47 -3.13 15.31
N ILE A 37 12.35 -3.39 14.00
CA ILE A 37 12.32 -2.34 12.97
C ILE A 37 11.09 -1.44 13.15
N LEU A 38 9.91 -2.01 13.39
CA LEU A 38 8.70 -1.25 13.65
C LEU A 38 8.86 -0.35 14.90
N ASP A 39 9.31 -0.91 16.01
CA ASP A 39 9.37 -0.16 17.27
C ASP A 39 10.50 0.88 17.27
N THR A 40 11.64 0.60 16.62
CA THR A 40 12.81 1.50 16.61
C THR A 40 12.75 2.52 15.48
N TYR A 41 12.64 2.08 14.23
CA TYR A 41 12.79 2.97 13.07
C TYR A 41 11.46 3.60 12.65
N VAL A 42 10.37 2.85 12.69
CA VAL A 42 9.07 3.36 12.20
C VAL A 42 8.35 4.17 13.28
N LEU A 43 8.36 3.70 14.52
CA LEU A 43 7.70 4.39 15.61
C LEU A 43 8.64 5.37 16.30
N LYS A 44 9.68 4.90 16.99
CA LYS A 44 10.50 5.75 17.85
C LYS A 44 11.16 6.92 17.10
N ASP A 45 11.79 6.68 15.95
CA ASP A 45 12.43 7.77 15.19
C ASP A 45 11.40 8.79 14.68
N VAL A 46 10.30 8.34 14.07
CA VAL A 46 9.24 9.22 13.56
C VAL A 46 8.57 10.01 14.70
N ILE A 47 8.28 9.34 15.82
CA ILE A 47 7.68 9.97 17.00
C ILE A 47 8.62 11.03 17.57
N THR A 48 9.91 10.74 17.66
CA THR A 48 10.91 11.65 18.22
C THR A 48 11.12 12.86 17.30
N ILE A 49 11.29 12.64 16.00
CA ILE A 49 11.53 13.72 15.01
C ILE A 49 10.34 14.70 14.94
N TYR A 50 9.11 14.20 15.07
CA TYR A 50 7.90 15.01 14.96
C TYR A 50 7.25 15.32 16.31
N GLU A 51 7.94 15.02 17.42
CA GLU A 51 7.49 15.23 18.81
C GLU A 51 6.05 14.74 19.06
N LEU A 52 5.74 13.54 18.57
CA LEU A 52 4.41 12.96 18.68
C LEU A 52 4.09 12.64 20.15
N LYS A 53 3.08 13.31 20.69
CA LYS A 53 2.70 13.20 22.11
C LYS A 53 2.20 11.82 22.55
N ASN A 54 1.76 10.96 21.62
CA ASN A 54 1.11 9.69 21.97
C ASN A 54 1.55 8.56 21.01
N GLU A 55 2.58 7.83 21.43
CA GLU A 55 3.13 6.68 20.69
C GLU A 55 2.11 5.58 20.46
N LYS A 56 1.29 5.30 21.48
CA LYS A 56 0.24 4.28 21.39
C LYS A 56 -0.78 4.65 20.31
N LEU A 57 -1.21 5.91 20.26
CA LEU A 57 -2.11 6.39 19.21
C LEU A 57 -1.48 6.23 17.82
N ALA A 58 -0.19 6.50 17.68
CA ALA A 58 0.54 6.32 16.43
C ALA A 58 0.52 4.86 15.94
N LYS A 59 0.83 3.92 16.84
CA LYS A 59 0.76 2.47 16.57
C LYS A 59 -0.67 1.99 16.28
N ASP A 60 -1.66 2.49 17.03
CA ASP A 60 -3.07 2.14 16.86
C ASP A 60 -3.61 2.64 15.49
N ILE A 61 -3.21 3.84 15.04
CA ILE A 61 -3.55 4.36 13.71
C ILE A 61 -2.96 3.47 12.62
N LEU A 62 -1.67 3.15 12.68
CA LEU A 62 -1.03 2.26 11.70
C LEU A 62 -1.70 0.88 11.68
N THR A 63 -2.02 0.33 12.84
CA THR A 63 -2.70 -0.97 12.97
C THR A 63 -4.08 -0.93 12.32
N LYS A 64 -4.88 0.12 12.54
CA LYS A 64 -6.19 0.30 11.89
C LYS A 64 -6.07 0.36 10.37
N ILE A 65 -5.09 1.10 9.86
CA ILE A 65 -4.82 1.19 8.43
C ILE A 65 -4.38 -0.18 7.87
N ALA A 66 -3.51 -0.90 8.58
CA ALA A 66 -3.05 -2.23 8.18
C ALA A 66 -4.20 -3.24 8.06
N LEU A 67 -5.17 -3.20 8.98
CA LEU A 67 -6.36 -4.04 8.96
C LEU A 67 -7.35 -3.70 7.82
N GLN A 68 -7.28 -2.48 7.28
CA GLN A 68 -8.15 -1.97 6.21
C GLN A 68 -7.46 -1.96 4.83
N ILE A 69 -6.39 -2.76 4.66
CA ILE A 69 -5.60 -2.76 3.43
C ILE A 69 -6.47 -3.07 2.18
N GLY A 70 -6.25 -2.31 1.11
CA GLY A 70 -7.05 -2.40 -0.13
C GLY A 70 -8.41 -1.70 -0.06
N SER A 71 -8.82 -1.18 1.11
CA SER A 71 -10.04 -0.39 1.29
C SER A 71 -9.76 1.10 1.43
N GLU A 72 -10.79 1.91 1.20
CA GLU A 72 -10.76 3.35 1.45
C GLU A 72 -10.67 3.63 2.96
N VAL A 73 -9.81 4.56 3.33
CA VAL A 73 -9.59 4.97 4.73
C VAL A 73 -10.25 6.32 4.99
N SER A 74 -11.14 6.35 5.98
CA SER A 74 -11.75 7.57 6.52
C SER A 74 -11.02 8.03 7.78
N ILE A 75 -10.42 9.22 7.74
CA ILE A 75 -9.74 9.83 8.90
C ILE A 75 -10.71 9.98 10.08
N ARG A 76 -11.97 10.35 9.81
CA ARG A 76 -13.00 10.51 10.83
C ARG A 76 -13.37 9.19 11.47
N GLU A 77 -13.48 8.12 10.68
CA GLU A 77 -13.76 6.77 11.20
C GLU A 77 -12.66 6.30 12.14
N ILE A 78 -11.39 6.42 11.72
CA ILE A 78 -10.24 6.07 12.56
C ILE A 78 -10.26 6.89 13.85
N ALA A 79 -10.40 8.22 13.75
CA ALA A 79 -10.43 9.12 14.90
C ALA A 79 -11.54 8.77 15.89
N ASN A 80 -12.76 8.50 15.40
CA ASN A 80 -13.87 8.09 16.24
C ASN A 80 -13.60 6.74 16.91
N SER A 81 -13.06 5.76 16.18
CA SER A 81 -12.77 4.42 16.71
C SER A 81 -11.69 4.43 17.79
N LEU A 82 -10.74 5.37 17.71
CA LEU A 82 -9.63 5.53 18.65
C LEU A 82 -9.88 6.60 19.71
N GLN A 83 -11.08 7.21 19.72
CA GLN A 83 -11.45 8.31 20.61
C GLN A 83 -10.42 9.46 20.60
N ALA A 84 -9.91 9.78 19.41
CA ALA A 84 -8.87 10.77 19.18
C ALA A 84 -9.39 11.97 18.38
N ASN A 85 -8.69 13.10 18.48
CA ASN A 85 -9.02 14.27 17.68
C ASN A 85 -8.72 14.03 16.19
N VAL A 86 -9.67 14.35 15.30
CA VAL A 86 -9.55 14.15 13.84
C VAL A 86 -8.30 14.82 13.26
N ALA A 87 -7.96 16.04 13.69
CA ALA A 87 -6.78 16.75 13.22
C ALA A 87 -5.48 16.09 13.69
N THR A 88 -5.47 15.48 14.89
CA THR A 88 -4.32 14.69 15.37
C THR A 88 -4.11 13.44 14.52
N VAL A 89 -5.19 12.70 14.24
CA VAL A 89 -5.11 11.50 13.37
C VAL A 89 -4.65 11.89 11.96
N ALA A 90 -5.22 12.95 11.38
CA ALA A 90 -4.79 13.46 10.08
C ALA A 90 -3.29 13.80 10.08
N ASN A 91 -2.81 14.52 11.10
CA ASN A 91 -1.40 14.88 11.21
C ASN A 91 -0.49 13.64 11.30
N TYR A 92 -0.85 12.65 12.11
CA TYR A 92 -0.07 11.41 12.25
C TYR A 92 -0.02 10.64 10.92
N MET A 93 -1.13 10.55 10.20
CA MET A 93 -1.17 9.91 8.89
C MET A 93 -0.29 10.64 7.85
N GLU A 94 -0.30 11.97 7.84
CA GLU A 94 0.58 12.75 6.95
C GLU A 94 2.06 12.55 7.30
N ILE A 95 2.39 12.44 8.58
CA ILE A 95 3.75 12.12 9.03
C ILE A 95 4.17 10.74 8.50
N PHE A 96 3.33 9.71 8.64
CA PHE A 96 3.65 8.37 8.11
C PHE A 96 3.82 8.33 6.59
N ILE A 97 3.03 9.14 5.86
CA ILE A 97 3.19 9.29 4.40
C ILE A 97 4.53 9.94 4.05
N LYS A 98 4.89 11.03 4.74
CA LYS A 98 6.14 11.77 4.49
C LYS A 98 7.39 10.96 4.82
N ASN A 99 7.29 10.01 5.76
CA ASN A 99 8.40 9.16 6.19
C ASN A 99 8.39 7.78 5.52
N TYR A 100 7.70 7.62 4.38
CA TYR A 100 7.71 6.37 3.61
C TYR A 100 7.25 5.13 4.38
N VAL A 101 6.34 5.32 5.35
CA VAL A 101 5.65 4.20 6.00
C VAL A 101 4.41 3.84 5.19
N LEU A 102 3.67 4.86 4.73
CA LEU A 102 2.43 4.70 3.98
C LEU A 102 2.53 5.30 2.56
N ILE A 103 1.93 4.61 1.59
CA ILE A 103 1.72 5.05 0.22
C ILE A 103 0.26 5.48 0.09
N PRO A 104 -0.02 6.77 -0.15
CA PRO A 104 -1.38 7.23 -0.43
C PRO A 104 -1.77 6.97 -1.87
N LEU A 105 -2.93 6.34 -2.07
CA LEU A 105 -3.58 6.20 -3.37
C LEU A 105 -4.90 7.00 -3.34
N PRO A 106 -4.89 8.26 -3.83
CA PRO A 106 -6.08 9.11 -3.85
C PRO A 106 -7.10 8.64 -4.89
N SER A 107 -8.37 9.01 -4.69
CA SER A 107 -9.41 8.78 -5.68
C SER A 107 -9.22 9.70 -6.88
N PHE A 108 -9.30 9.15 -8.09
CA PHE A 108 -9.25 9.92 -9.32
C PHE A 108 -10.52 10.77 -9.44
N ARG A 109 -10.34 12.07 -9.68
CA ARG A 109 -11.43 12.99 -9.98
C ARG A 109 -11.06 13.85 -11.18
N THR A 110 -11.99 13.99 -12.12
CA THR A 110 -11.81 14.86 -13.28
C THR A 110 -11.81 16.35 -12.92
N ASN A 111 -12.42 16.72 -11.79
CA ASN A 111 -12.46 18.11 -11.29
C ASN A 111 -11.51 18.32 -10.11
N ALA A 112 -10.36 18.95 -10.39
CA ALA A 112 -9.30 19.21 -9.42
C ALA A 112 -9.75 20.01 -8.18
N ARG A 113 -10.77 20.88 -8.28
CA ARG A 113 -11.24 21.69 -7.12
C ARG A 113 -11.94 20.87 -6.03
N ARG A 114 -12.42 19.66 -6.35
CA ARG A 114 -13.06 18.75 -5.39
C ARG A 114 -12.10 17.71 -4.80
N ALA A 115 -10.82 17.74 -5.17
CA ALA A 115 -9.83 16.71 -4.80
C ALA A 115 -9.22 16.88 -3.39
N VAL A 116 -9.45 18.01 -2.72
CA VAL A 116 -8.71 18.42 -1.51
C VAL A 116 -9.25 17.76 -0.21
N SER A 117 -10.41 17.10 -0.27
CA SER A 117 -11.04 16.51 0.91
C SER A 117 -11.79 15.26 0.47
N GLU A 118 -11.19 14.06 0.57
CA GLU A 118 -11.90 12.78 0.80
C GLU A 118 -11.00 11.55 0.72
N ASN A 119 -11.59 10.44 1.18
CA ASN A 119 -11.09 9.07 1.24
C ASN A 119 -9.96 8.74 0.25
N ARG A 120 -8.93 8.10 0.79
CA ARG A 120 -7.81 7.53 0.05
C ARG A 120 -7.63 6.09 0.48
N LYS A 121 -7.14 5.24 -0.42
CA LYS A 121 -6.56 3.99 0.03
C LYS A 121 -5.15 4.25 0.56
N LEU A 122 -4.74 3.48 1.54
CA LEU A 122 -3.40 3.57 2.14
C LEU A 122 -2.76 2.20 2.12
N TYR A 123 -1.58 2.12 1.52
CA TYR A 123 -0.76 0.91 1.47
C TYR A 123 0.54 1.14 2.24
N PHE A 124 1.28 0.07 2.51
CA PHE A 124 2.58 0.15 3.18
C PHE A 124 3.70 0.06 2.16
N TYR A 125 4.81 0.76 2.41
CA TYR A 125 6.02 0.55 1.60
C TYR A 125 6.63 -0.84 1.78
N ASP A 126 6.38 -1.47 2.93
CA ASP A 126 6.88 -2.80 3.27
C ASP A 126 5.79 -3.66 3.95
N LEU A 127 5.55 -4.85 3.39
CA LEU A 127 4.53 -5.79 3.87
C LEU A 127 4.93 -6.51 5.17
N GLY A 128 6.23 -6.62 5.46
CA GLY A 128 6.72 -7.16 6.74
C GLY A 128 6.27 -6.28 7.90
N ILE A 129 6.46 -4.96 7.79
CA ILE A 129 6.00 -3.98 8.80
C ILE A 129 4.47 -4.02 8.95
N ARG A 130 3.75 -4.08 7.83
CA ARG A 130 2.30 -4.23 7.85
C ARG A 130 1.88 -5.50 8.59
N ASN A 131 2.55 -6.63 8.32
CA ASN A 131 2.21 -7.93 8.89
C ASN A 131 2.57 -8.03 10.38
N VAL A 132 3.61 -7.33 10.85
CA VAL A 132 3.87 -7.15 12.29
C VAL A 132 2.68 -6.48 12.97
N LEU A 133 2.16 -5.38 12.38
CA LEU A 133 1.06 -4.62 12.98
C LEU A 133 -0.21 -5.48 13.15
N VAL A 134 -0.53 -6.35 12.18
CA VAL A 134 -1.69 -7.24 12.26
C VAL A 134 -1.39 -8.60 12.90
N LYS A 135 -0.12 -8.89 13.18
CA LYS A 135 0.39 -10.16 13.74
C LYS A 135 -0.03 -11.38 12.91
N ASP A 136 0.03 -11.28 11.58
CA ASP A 136 -0.36 -12.37 10.68
C ASP A 136 0.74 -12.62 9.65
N PHE A 137 1.51 -13.70 9.89
CA PHE A 137 2.56 -14.21 9.02
C PHE A 137 2.21 -15.57 8.42
N ARG A 138 0.94 -15.98 8.52
CA ARG A 138 0.50 -17.26 7.96
C ARG A 138 0.74 -17.29 6.44
N PRO A 139 0.93 -18.48 5.84
CA PRO A 139 0.94 -18.65 4.40
C PRO A 139 -0.25 -17.97 3.72
N LEU A 140 -0.03 -17.35 2.56
CA LEU A 140 -1.02 -16.47 1.92
C LEU A 140 -2.33 -17.19 1.57
N HIS A 141 -2.28 -18.48 1.28
CA HIS A 141 -3.47 -19.27 0.97
C HIS A 141 -4.45 -19.42 2.14
N LEU A 142 -3.99 -19.24 3.38
CA LEU A 142 -4.80 -19.28 4.60
C LEU A 142 -5.35 -17.91 5.02
N ARG A 143 -4.93 -16.85 4.31
CA ARG A 143 -5.19 -15.48 4.72
C ARG A 143 -6.40 -14.89 3.99
N PRO A 144 -7.35 -14.27 4.71
CA PRO A 144 -8.50 -13.62 4.08
C PRO A 144 -8.12 -12.33 3.35
N ASP A 145 -7.03 -11.68 3.75
CA ASP A 145 -6.56 -10.39 3.21
C ASP A 145 -5.58 -10.54 2.03
N LYS A 146 -5.36 -11.76 1.51
CA LYS A 146 -4.38 -12.05 0.45
C LYS A 146 -4.51 -11.17 -0.80
N GLY A 147 -5.75 -10.76 -1.13
CA GLY A 147 -6.00 -9.84 -2.25
C GLY A 147 -5.41 -8.45 -2.01
N GLY A 148 -5.70 -7.87 -0.83
CA GLY A 148 -5.16 -6.55 -0.44
C GLY A 148 -3.66 -6.58 -0.17
N VAL A 149 -3.12 -7.69 0.32
CA VAL A 149 -1.66 -7.90 0.46
C VAL A 149 -0.98 -7.90 -0.92
N PHE A 150 -1.54 -8.62 -1.89
CA PHE A 150 -1.01 -8.62 -3.25
C PHE A 150 -1.13 -7.25 -3.91
N GLU A 151 -2.26 -6.56 -3.75
CA GLU A 151 -2.44 -5.18 -4.21
C GLU A 151 -1.37 -4.24 -3.61
N ASN A 152 -1.14 -4.32 -2.30
CA ASN A 152 -0.07 -3.57 -1.64
C ASN A 152 1.30 -3.87 -2.26
N LEU A 153 1.63 -5.13 -2.55
CA LEU A 153 2.89 -5.48 -3.18
C LEU A 153 3.04 -4.71 -4.50
N ILE A 154 2.04 -4.78 -5.37
CA ILE A 154 2.06 -4.09 -6.68
C ILE A 154 2.21 -2.58 -6.50
N LEU A 155 1.43 -1.95 -5.62
CA LEU A 155 1.52 -0.51 -5.37
C LEU A 155 2.91 -0.11 -4.82
N SER A 156 3.50 -0.92 -3.96
CA SER A 156 4.85 -0.66 -3.42
C SER A 156 5.91 -0.73 -4.52
N GLU A 157 5.83 -1.69 -5.44
CA GLU A 157 6.77 -1.81 -6.55
C GLU A 157 6.58 -0.70 -7.59
N LEU A 158 5.34 -0.32 -7.90
CA LEU A 158 5.04 0.82 -8.76
C LEU A 158 5.60 2.14 -8.19
N GLU A 159 5.41 2.39 -6.89
CA GLU A 159 5.91 3.59 -6.23
C GLU A 159 7.44 3.63 -6.15
N LYS A 160 8.08 2.49 -5.83
CA LYS A 160 9.55 2.35 -5.85
C LYS A 160 10.09 2.66 -7.24
N ARG A 161 9.51 2.06 -8.28
CA ARG A 161 9.90 2.30 -9.67
C ARG A 161 9.75 3.77 -10.06
N ARG A 162 8.57 4.35 -9.81
CA ARG A 162 8.27 5.76 -10.09
C ARG A 162 9.32 6.70 -9.50
N ARG A 163 9.79 6.41 -8.28
CA ARG A 163 10.84 7.20 -7.60
C ARG A 163 12.23 6.93 -8.17
N ASN A 164 12.61 5.66 -8.32
CA ASN A 164 13.93 5.26 -8.78
C ASN A 164 14.22 5.75 -10.21
N GLU A 165 13.21 5.73 -11.08
CA GLU A 165 13.29 6.21 -12.46
C GLU A 165 12.87 7.69 -12.60
N ASN A 166 12.50 8.37 -11.51
CA ASN A 166 12.05 9.76 -11.49
C ASN A 166 10.89 10.05 -12.47
N LEU A 167 9.97 9.08 -12.61
CA LEU A 167 8.84 9.17 -13.54
C LEU A 167 7.89 10.29 -13.11
N LYS A 168 7.51 11.14 -14.07
CA LYS A 168 6.56 12.25 -13.88
C LYS A 168 5.13 11.74 -14.04
N GLN A 169 4.75 10.86 -13.12
CA GLN A 169 3.46 10.20 -13.08
C GLN A 169 2.83 10.34 -11.69
N SER A 170 1.50 10.30 -11.66
CA SER A 170 0.68 10.24 -10.46
C SER A 170 -0.17 8.96 -10.51
N MET A 171 -0.44 8.38 -9.34
CA MET A 171 -1.26 7.18 -9.22
C MET A 171 -2.54 7.49 -8.46
N TYR A 172 -3.65 6.89 -8.89
CA TYR A 172 -4.97 7.03 -8.31
C TYR A 172 -5.70 5.68 -8.29
N PHE A 173 -6.77 5.54 -7.53
CA PHE A 173 -7.79 4.52 -7.79
C PHE A 173 -9.03 5.21 -8.40
N TYR A 174 -9.88 4.48 -9.11
CA TYR A 174 -11.12 5.05 -9.64
C TYR A 174 -12.32 4.18 -9.25
N ARG A 175 -13.38 4.79 -8.71
CA ARG A 175 -14.61 4.12 -8.33
C ARG A 175 -15.82 4.88 -8.85
N GLU A 176 -16.76 4.18 -9.47
CA GLU A 176 -18.07 4.70 -9.85
C GLU A 176 -19.06 4.68 -8.68
N TYR A 177 -20.14 5.45 -8.78
CA TYR A 177 -21.28 5.36 -7.84
C TYR A 177 -21.92 3.97 -7.80
N SER A 178 -21.84 3.22 -8.90
CA SER A 178 -22.31 1.83 -9.02
C SER A 178 -21.50 0.85 -8.14
N GLY A 179 -20.35 1.28 -7.62
CA GLY A 179 -19.40 0.45 -6.86
C GLY A 179 -18.34 -0.20 -7.73
N ALA A 180 -18.44 -0.13 -9.07
CA ALA A 180 -17.39 -0.63 -9.96
C ALA A 180 -16.09 0.17 -9.77
N GLU A 181 -14.95 -0.53 -9.80
CA GLU A 181 -13.66 0.03 -9.41
C GLU A 181 -12.54 -0.42 -10.35
N VAL A 182 -11.67 0.53 -10.72
CA VAL A 182 -10.34 0.32 -11.31
C VAL A 182 -9.31 0.46 -10.20
N ASP A 183 -8.50 -0.57 -10.01
CA ASP A 183 -7.61 -0.70 -8.86
C ASP A 183 -6.52 0.39 -8.86
N VAL A 184 -5.87 0.64 -10.01
CA VAL A 184 -4.90 1.75 -10.18
C VAL A 184 -5.08 2.45 -11.53
N VAL A 185 -4.99 3.77 -11.54
CA VAL A 185 -4.88 4.62 -12.72
C VAL A 185 -3.57 5.39 -12.62
N ILE A 186 -2.69 5.19 -13.60
CA ILE A 186 -1.47 5.97 -13.77
C ILE A 186 -1.77 7.11 -14.73
N GLU A 187 -1.51 8.34 -14.29
CA GLU A 187 -1.59 9.55 -15.10
C GLU A 187 -0.17 10.12 -15.27
N ASP A 188 0.28 10.31 -16.50
CA ASP A 188 1.55 11.00 -16.76
C ASP A 188 1.40 12.52 -16.93
N TYR A 189 2.53 13.22 -17.03
CA TYR A 189 2.59 14.67 -17.22
C TYR A 189 1.91 15.17 -18.50
N GLN A 190 1.63 14.29 -19.48
CA GLN A 190 0.94 14.61 -20.73
C GLN A 190 -0.56 14.26 -20.68
N LYS A 191 -1.09 13.85 -19.52
CA LYS A 191 -2.48 13.40 -19.37
C LYS A 191 -2.78 12.16 -20.22
N ARG A 192 -1.79 11.27 -20.37
CA ARG A 192 -2.01 9.91 -20.85
C ARG A 192 -2.30 9.02 -19.65
N TYR A 193 -3.26 8.12 -19.82
CA TYR A 193 -3.79 7.29 -18.75
C TYR A 193 -3.54 5.82 -19.02
N THR A 194 -3.09 5.10 -17.99
CA THR A 194 -3.04 3.63 -17.97
C THR A 194 -3.90 3.12 -16.82
N ALA A 195 -4.93 2.35 -17.13
CA ALA A 195 -5.75 1.65 -16.14
C ALA A 195 -5.17 0.26 -15.87
N LEU A 196 -4.98 -0.05 -14.59
CA LEU A 196 -4.45 -1.32 -14.11
C LEU A 196 -5.50 -2.03 -13.26
N GLU A 197 -5.72 -3.31 -13.56
CA GLU A 197 -6.47 -4.22 -12.69
C GLU A 197 -5.51 -5.19 -12.02
N ILE A 198 -5.60 -5.32 -10.70
CA ILE A 198 -4.74 -6.17 -9.89
C ILE A 198 -5.56 -7.35 -9.39
N THR A 199 -5.08 -8.57 -9.64
CA THR A 199 -5.82 -9.78 -9.29
C THR A 199 -4.88 -10.93 -8.96
N THR A 200 -5.24 -11.75 -7.99
CA THR A 200 -4.52 -13.01 -7.74
C THR A 200 -4.90 -14.11 -8.73
N HIS A 201 -5.93 -13.88 -9.56
CA HIS A 201 -6.43 -14.81 -10.56
C HIS A 201 -5.95 -14.46 -11.97
N THR A 202 -5.66 -15.47 -12.79
CA THR A 202 -5.12 -15.32 -14.15
C THR A 202 -6.12 -14.76 -15.17
N ARG A 203 -7.43 -14.81 -14.88
CA ARG A 203 -8.48 -14.29 -15.77
C ARG A 203 -9.31 -13.25 -15.03
N ARG A 204 -9.24 -12.00 -15.47
CA ARG A 204 -10.16 -10.93 -15.07
C ARG A 204 -10.61 -10.21 -16.34
N LYS A 205 -11.92 -9.94 -16.45
CA LYS A 205 -12.46 -9.18 -17.58
C LYS A 205 -12.03 -7.72 -17.43
N ARG A 206 -11.66 -7.08 -18.54
CA ARG A 206 -11.45 -5.63 -18.60
C ARG A 206 -12.72 -4.92 -18.12
N LYS A 207 -12.57 -4.02 -17.16
CA LYS A 207 -13.62 -3.08 -16.75
C LYS A 207 -13.39 -1.78 -17.50
N ASP A 208 -14.19 -1.50 -18.51
CA ASP A 208 -14.09 -0.26 -19.28
C ASP A 208 -14.96 0.84 -18.63
N ILE A 209 -14.64 1.15 -17.38
CA ILE A 209 -15.40 2.11 -16.55
C ILE A 209 -14.66 3.44 -16.38
N PHE A 210 -13.36 3.49 -16.70
CA PHE A 210 -12.60 4.73 -16.57
C PHE A 210 -12.99 5.71 -17.68
N PRO A 211 -13.39 6.96 -17.35
CA PRO A 211 -14.09 7.83 -18.29
C PRO A 211 -13.20 8.52 -19.33
N LEU A 212 -11.87 8.39 -19.23
CA LEU A 212 -10.91 9.03 -20.15
C LEU A 212 -10.24 7.98 -21.03
N ALA A 213 -9.76 8.39 -22.20
CA ALA A 213 -9.00 7.52 -23.10
C ALA A 213 -7.77 6.96 -22.39
N HIS A 214 -7.62 5.65 -22.37
CA HIS A 214 -6.59 4.96 -21.60
C HIS A 214 -6.13 3.67 -22.27
N THR A 215 -4.91 3.26 -21.94
CA THR A 215 -4.44 1.89 -22.13
C THR A 215 -4.85 1.03 -20.93
N PHE A 216 -4.98 -0.28 -21.14
CA PHE A 216 -5.38 -1.22 -20.10
C PHE A 216 -4.31 -2.30 -19.92
N SER A 217 -3.99 -2.63 -18.67
CA SER A 217 -3.18 -3.80 -18.33
C SER A 217 -3.73 -4.53 -17.11
N ALA A 218 -3.60 -5.86 -17.10
CA ALA A 218 -3.99 -6.69 -15.97
C ALA A 218 -2.75 -7.32 -15.33
N ILE A 219 -2.58 -7.08 -14.03
CA ILE A 219 -1.46 -7.55 -13.22
C ILE A 219 -1.95 -8.71 -12.33
N ASN A 220 -1.23 -9.82 -12.39
CA ASN A 220 -1.46 -11.00 -11.59
C ASN A 220 -0.16 -11.64 -11.10
N SER A 221 -0.29 -12.65 -10.23
CA SER A 221 0.84 -13.31 -9.59
C SER A 221 1.86 -13.94 -10.56
N GLN A 222 1.48 -14.17 -11.82
CA GLN A 222 2.34 -14.78 -12.83
C GLN A 222 3.06 -13.76 -13.73
N ASN A 223 2.49 -12.56 -13.92
CA ASN A 223 3.02 -11.58 -14.87
C ASN A 223 3.46 -10.26 -14.22
N TYR A 224 3.29 -10.11 -12.89
CA TYR A 224 3.48 -8.80 -12.26
C TYR A 224 4.87 -8.20 -12.50
N PHE A 225 5.92 -9.01 -12.43
CA PHE A 225 7.29 -8.54 -12.59
C PHE A 225 7.52 -7.95 -13.98
N ASP A 226 7.23 -8.73 -15.03
CA ASP A 226 7.40 -8.30 -16.43
C ASP A 226 6.48 -7.12 -16.76
N THR A 227 5.26 -7.15 -16.24
CA THR A 227 4.27 -6.09 -16.51
C THR A 227 4.74 -4.79 -15.90
N ILE A 228 5.12 -4.79 -14.62
CA ILE A 228 5.67 -3.60 -13.94
C ILE A 228 6.93 -3.12 -14.64
N ALA A 229 7.84 -3.99 -15.09
CA ALA A 229 9.05 -3.57 -15.80
C ALA A 229 8.74 -2.93 -17.18
N SER A 230 7.66 -3.34 -17.84
CA SER A 230 7.30 -2.88 -19.18
C SER A 230 6.44 -1.61 -19.23
N LEU A 231 5.86 -1.15 -18.09
CA LEU A 231 5.04 0.06 -18.08
C LEU A 231 5.89 1.28 -18.49
N SER A 232 5.42 2.09 -19.43
CA SER A 232 6.12 3.31 -19.91
C SER A 232 5.53 4.56 -19.29
#